data_AF-A0A7W8MUT5-F1
#
_entry.id   AF-A0A7W8MUT5-F1
#
_cell.length_a   1.000
_cell.length_b   1.000
_cell.length_c   1.000
_cell.angle_alpha   90.00
_cell.angle_beta   90.00
_cell.angle_gamma   90.00
#
_symmetry.space_group_name_H-M   'P 1'
#
loop_
_entity.id
_entity.type
_entity.pdbx_description
1 polymer ?
#
loop_
_entity_poly.entity_id
_entity_poly.type
_entity_poly.pdbx_seq_one_letter_code
_entity_poly.pdbx_strand_id
1 'polypeptide(L)'
;MNKEGNVDLYKFLIKSYKFSVTGKRMSDFFKKYAAIRGERHVQKLQLEGTIAAQIKTRRKQLNMSQQELASIIGVPKSTIGRIEAGLTSPRVETLFKISQALNVPFIIDGSSNQDHDHNLHVQV
;
A
#
# COMPACT_ATOMS: atom_id res chain seq x y z
N MET A 1 -9.09 5.59 22.84
CA MET A 1 -9.21 4.28 22.16
C MET A 1 -7.94 4.01 21.34
N ASN A 2 -7.02 3.29 22.00
CA ASN A 2 -5.97 2.37 21.52
C ASN A 2 -5.44 2.44 20.07
N LYS A 3 -4.12 2.70 19.96
CA LYS A 3 -3.29 2.73 18.74
C LYS A 3 -2.99 1.35 18.12
N GLU A 4 -3.44 0.27 18.77
CA GLU A 4 -3.12 -1.11 18.38
C GLU A 4 -4.03 -1.66 17.26
N GLY A 5 -5.29 -1.25 17.21
CA GLY A 5 -6.26 -1.77 16.23
C GLY A 5 -6.02 -1.32 14.78
N ASN A 6 -5.12 -0.36 14.53
CA ASN A 6 -4.78 0.07 13.17
C ASN A 6 -3.79 -0.89 12.51
N VAL A 7 -2.87 -1.46 13.31
CA VAL A 7 -1.76 -2.30 12.85
C VAL A 7 -2.26 -3.63 12.24
N ASP A 8 -3.37 -4.18 12.76
CA ASP A 8 -3.92 -5.46 12.30
C ASP A 8 -4.68 -5.35 10.97
N LEU A 9 -5.30 -4.21 10.71
CA LEU A 9 -6.02 -3.91 9.48
C LEU A 9 -5.07 -3.77 8.29
N TYR A 10 -3.93 -3.07 8.46
CA TYR A 10 -2.92 -2.96 7.40
C TYR A 10 -2.20 -4.28 7.13
N LYS A 11 -1.89 -5.07 8.18
CA LYS A 11 -1.37 -6.42 8.01
C LYS A 11 -2.37 -7.31 7.27
N PHE A 12 -3.67 -7.19 7.55
CA PHE A 12 -4.73 -7.89 6.85
C PHE A 12 -4.79 -7.48 5.37
N LEU A 13 -4.81 -6.18 5.06
CA LEU A 13 -4.87 -5.65 3.69
C LEU A 13 -3.69 -6.08 2.81
N ILE A 14 -2.48 -6.11 3.37
CA ILE A 14 -1.27 -6.50 2.66
C ILE A 14 -1.14 -8.03 2.54
N LYS A 15 -1.66 -8.78 3.52
CA LYS A 15 -1.74 -10.25 3.48
C LYS A 15 -2.83 -10.73 2.51
N SER A 16 -3.97 -10.02 2.42
CA SER A 16 -5.05 -10.30 1.46
C SER A 16 -4.64 -9.98 0.03
N TYR A 17 -3.77 -8.99 -0.20
CA TYR A 17 -3.18 -8.73 -1.52
C TYR A 17 -2.34 -9.90 -2.07
N LYS A 18 -1.92 -10.83 -1.21
CA LYS A 18 -1.19 -12.06 -1.58
C LYS A 18 -2.04 -13.32 -1.56
N PHE A 19 -3.31 -13.27 -1.12
CA PHE A 19 -4.12 -14.46 -0.89
C PHE A 19 -5.55 -14.21 -1.34
N SER A 20 -5.83 -14.58 -2.59
CA SER A 20 -7.16 -14.78 -3.18
C SER A 20 -8.06 -13.54 -3.31
N VAL A 21 -8.28 -13.18 -4.58
CA VAL A 21 -9.41 -12.38 -5.03
C VAL A 21 -10.69 -13.19 -4.80
N THR A 22 -11.56 -12.74 -3.89
CA THR A 22 -12.97 -13.14 -3.86
C THR A 22 -13.80 -11.88 -3.57
N GLY A 23 -14.36 -11.29 -4.64
CA GLY A 23 -14.82 -9.90 -4.72
C GLY A 23 -16.00 -9.47 -3.84
N LYS A 24 -16.67 -10.36 -3.13
CA LYS A 24 -17.82 -10.00 -2.25
C LYS A 24 -17.39 -9.58 -0.84
N ARG A 25 -16.50 -10.35 -0.19
CA ARG A 25 -16.16 -10.12 1.22
C ARG A 25 -15.40 -8.83 1.49
N MET A 26 -14.55 -8.40 0.54
CA MET A 26 -13.69 -7.23 0.74
C MET A 26 -14.42 -5.91 0.48
N SER A 27 -15.27 -5.88 -0.54
CA SER A 27 -16.14 -4.73 -0.80
C SER A 27 -17.13 -4.52 0.35
N ASP A 28 -17.70 -5.60 0.91
CA ASP A 28 -18.59 -5.53 2.07
C ASP A 28 -17.87 -5.04 3.34
N PHE A 29 -16.62 -5.48 3.56
CA PHE A 29 -15.79 -5.01 4.66
C PHE A 29 -15.55 -3.49 4.58
N PHE A 30 -15.11 -2.99 3.43
CA PHE A 30 -14.82 -1.57 3.25
C PHE A 30 -16.08 -0.71 3.32
N LYS A 31 -17.22 -1.17 2.81
CA LYS A 31 -18.51 -0.49 2.96
C LYS A 31 -18.89 -0.34 4.43
N LYS A 32 -18.83 -1.45 5.20
CA LYS A 32 -19.11 -1.43 6.64
C LYS A 32 -18.12 -0.55 7.40
N TYR A 33 -16.85 -0.60 7.04
CA TYR A 33 -15.80 0.19 7.68
C TYR A 33 -15.93 1.69 7.36
N ALA A 34 -16.31 2.03 6.12
CA ALA A 34 -16.60 3.40 5.70
C ALA A 34 -17.82 3.97 6.45
N ALA A 35 -18.85 3.17 6.68
CA ALA A 35 -20.00 3.59 7.50
C ALA A 35 -19.60 3.95 8.96
N ILE A 36 -18.53 3.35 9.48
CA ILE A 36 -18.06 3.58 10.87
C ILE A 36 -17.02 4.71 10.93
N ARG A 37 -16.08 4.76 9.99
CA ARG A 37 -14.90 5.64 10.01
C ARG A 37 -14.96 6.80 9.02
N GLY A 38 -15.92 6.79 8.10
CA GLY A 38 -16.05 7.73 6.99
C GLY A 38 -15.32 7.29 5.73
N GLU A 39 -15.89 7.59 4.56
CA GLU A 39 -15.36 7.19 3.25
C GLU A 39 -13.95 7.72 2.98
N ARG A 40 -13.69 9.01 3.27
CA ARG A 40 -12.36 9.61 3.07
C ARG A 40 -11.27 8.87 3.86
N HIS A 41 -11.60 8.38 5.05
CA HIS A 41 -10.64 7.62 5.85
C HIS A 41 -10.29 6.32 5.13
N VAL A 42 -11.31 5.58 4.66
CA VAL A 42 -11.11 4.32 3.96
C VAL A 42 -10.35 4.50 2.66
N GLN A 43 -10.68 5.53 1.87
CA GLN A 43 -9.95 5.86 0.63
C GLN A 43 -8.48 6.14 0.91
N LYS A 44 -8.17 6.90 1.97
CA LYS A 44 -6.79 7.16 2.40
C LYS A 44 -6.06 5.87 2.77
N LEU A 45 -6.69 4.98 3.54
CA LEU A 45 -6.09 3.69 3.92
C LEU A 45 -5.79 2.82 2.68
N GLN A 46 -6.71 2.79 1.72
CA GLN A 46 -6.53 2.07 0.46
C GLN A 46 -5.36 2.64 -0.34
N LEU A 47 -5.27 3.96 -0.48
CA LEU A 47 -4.15 4.63 -1.15
C LEU A 47 -2.80 4.29 -0.51
N GLU A 48 -2.70 4.42 0.82
CA GLU A 48 -1.47 4.10 1.56
C GLU A 48 -1.08 2.62 1.41
N GLY A 49 -2.08 1.72 1.42
CA GLY A 49 -1.89 0.29 1.18
C GLY A 49 -1.36 0.00 -0.23
N THR A 50 -1.92 0.64 -1.25
CA THR A 50 -1.47 0.51 -2.65
C THR A 50 -0.03 0.96 -2.80
N ILE A 51 0.33 2.13 -2.26
CA ILE A 51 1.71 2.64 -2.28
C ILE A 51 2.67 1.67 -1.59
N ALA A 52 2.32 1.18 -0.39
CA ALA A 52 3.13 0.21 0.34
C ALA A 52 3.35 -1.09 -0.45
N ALA A 53 2.30 -1.59 -1.10
CA ALA A 53 2.36 -2.79 -1.93
C ALA A 53 3.22 -2.59 -3.18
N GLN A 54 3.11 -1.45 -3.85
CA GLN A 54 3.93 -1.09 -5.02
C GLN A 54 5.42 -1.04 -4.67
N ILE A 55 5.78 -0.33 -3.59
CA ILE A 55 7.17 -0.25 -3.10
C ILE A 55 7.73 -1.65 -2.84
N LYS A 56 7.00 -2.46 -2.07
CA LYS A 56 7.41 -3.83 -1.71
C LYS A 56 7.56 -4.73 -2.93
N THR A 57 6.62 -4.62 -3.88
CA THR A 57 6.61 -5.43 -5.10
C THR A 57 7.81 -5.08 -5.96
N ARG A 58 8.02 -3.79 -6.23
CA ARG A 58 9.14 -3.33 -7.05
C ARG A 58 10.49 -3.67 -6.43
N ARG A 59 10.67 -3.44 -5.11
CA ARG A 59 11.90 -3.81 -4.40
C ARG A 59 12.21 -5.30 -4.58
N LYS A 60 11.20 -6.16 -4.48
CA LYS A 60 11.37 -7.61 -4.69
C LYS A 60 11.70 -7.97 -6.13
N GLN A 61 11.11 -7.29 -7.12
CA GLN A 61 11.46 -7.49 -8.53
C GLN A 61 12.93 -7.15 -8.81
N LEU A 62 13.50 -6.19 -8.08
CA LEU A 62 14.91 -5.83 -8.14
C LEU A 62 15.81 -6.72 -7.27
N ASN A 63 15.27 -7.79 -6.66
CA ASN A 63 15.96 -8.68 -5.72
C ASN A 63 16.63 -7.98 -4.52
N MET A 64 16.16 -6.78 -4.17
CA MET A 64 16.71 -6.02 -3.06
C MET A 64 16.06 -6.46 -1.75
N SER A 65 16.83 -6.51 -0.66
CA SER A 65 16.36 -6.60 0.71
C SER A 65 15.85 -5.24 1.22
N GLN A 66 15.09 -5.26 2.33
CA GLN A 66 14.68 -4.02 3.00
C GLN A 66 15.88 -3.22 3.52
N GLN A 67 16.96 -3.91 3.91
CA GLN A 67 18.18 -3.26 4.39
C GLN A 67 18.88 -2.51 3.27
N GLU A 68 18.98 -3.10 2.07
CA GLU A 68 19.61 -2.44 0.92
C GLU A 68 18.85 -1.19 0.49
N LEU A 69 17.52 -1.26 0.37
CA LEU A 69 16.72 -0.07 0.07
C LEU A 69 16.88 1.01 1.14
N ALA A 70 16.89 0.61 2.42
CA ALA A 70 17.06 1.53 3.54
C ALA A 70 18.42 2.24 3.49
N SER A 71 19.49 1.49 3.19
CA SER A 71 20.84 2.03 3.04
C SER A 71 20.93 3.04 1.89
N ILE A 72 20.31 2.76 0.73
CA ILE A 72 20.33 3.66 -0.43
C ILE A 72 19.68 5.01 -0.12
N ILE A 73 18.54 5.01 0.59
CA ILE A 73 17.79 6.24 0.86
C ILE A 73 18.17 6.90 2.21
N GLY A 74 19.11 6.32 2.95
CA GLY A 74 19.62 6.85 4.21
C GLY A 74 18.63 6.79 5.38
N VAL A 75 17.91 5.67 5.55
CA VAL A 75 16.96 5.47 6.67
C VAL A 75 17.21 4.14 7.39
N PRO A 76 16.69 3.95 8.62
CA PRO A 76 16.70 2.65 9.28
C PRO A 76 15.89 1.59 8.52
N LYS A 77 16.36 0.33 8.50
CA LYS A 77 15.62 -0.83 7.94
C LYS A 77 14.20 -0.94 8.48
N SER A 78 14.00 -0.63 9.76
CA SER A 78 12.69 -0.66 10.41
C SER A 78 11.70 0.32 9.78
N THR A 79 12.13 1.45 9.23
CA THR A 79 11.22 2.39 8.57
C THR A 79 10.77 1.85 7.22
N ILE A 80 11.64 1.23 6.41
CA ILE A 80 11.21 0.50 5.20
C ILE A 80 10.22 -0.61 5.57
N GLY A 81 10.54 -1.40 6.61
CA GLY A 81 9.67 -2.47 7.08
C GLY A 81 8.27 -1.98 7.48
N ARG A 82 8.18 -0.83 8.16
CA ARG A 82 6.90 -0.22 8.54
C ARG A 82 6.14 0.36 7.33
N ILE A 83 6.83 1.00 6.39
CA ILE A 83 6.23 1.54 5.16
C ILE A 83 5.60 0.39 4.36
N GLU A 84 6.37 -0.68 4.10
CA GLU A 84 5.90 -1.85 3.34
C GLU A 84 4.83 -2.69 4.05
N ALA A 85 4.63 -2.43 5.34
CA ALA A 85 3.57 -3.02 6.15
C ALA A 85 2.38 -2.08 6.33
N GLY A 86 2.38 -0.89 5.71
CA GLY A 86 1.31 0.11 5.84
C GLY A 86 1.22 0.76 7.22
N LEU A 87 2.20 0.54 8.10
CA LEU A 87 2.17 0.99 9.50
C LEU A 87 2.63 2.44 9.69
N THR A 88 3.12 3.05 8.63
CA THR A 88 3.51 4.45 8.62
C THR A 88 3.35 5.01 7.21
N SER A 89 2.81 6.21 7.12
CA SER A 89 2.76 6.96 5.87
C SER A 89 4.11 7.65 5.68
N PRO A 90 4.88 7.33 4.63
CA PRO A 90 6.14 8.02 4.33
C PRO A 90 5.89 9.47 3.94
N ARG A 91 6.84 10.36 4.26
CA ARG A 91 6.80 11.75 3.77
C ARG A 91 7.04 11.77 2.26
N VAL A 92 6.62 12.85 1.60
CA VAL A 92 6.83 13.07 0.16
C VAL A 92 8.31 12.94 -0.22
N GLU A 93 9.21 13.53 0.58
CA GLU A 93 10.66 13.40 0.35
C GLU A 93 11.14 11.94 0.41
N THR A 94 10.62 11.15 1.34
CA THR A 94 10.94 9.72 1.45
C THR A 94 10.40 8.94 0.26
N LEU A 95 9.18 9.23 -0.19
CA LEU A 95 8.60 8.63 -1.39
C LEU A 95 9.43 8.95 -2.64
N PHE A 96 9.87 10.19 -2.77
CA PHE A 96 10.75 10.60 -3.87
C PHE A 96 12.09 9.84 -3.85
N LYS A 97 12.76 9.75 -2.70
CA LYS A 97 14.00 8.95 -2.57
C LYS A 97 13.78 7.46 -2.88
N ILE A 98 12.67 6.89 -2.41
CA ILE A 98 12.29 5.50 -2.74
C ILE A 98 12.09 5.34 -4.25
N SER A 99 11.42 6.28 -4.90
CA SER A 99 11.16 6.21 -6.34
C SER A 99 12.46 6.17 -7.16
N GLN A 100 13.44 7.00 -6.80
CA GLN A 100 14.78 7.03 -7.38
C GLN A 100 15.50 5.69 -7.16
N ALA A 101 15.52 5.20 -5.92
CA ALA A 101 16.19 3.95 -5.56
C ALA A 101 15.59 2.70 -6.24
N LEU A 102 14.28 2.73 -6.53
CA LEU A 102 13.56 1.63 -7.16
C LEU A 102 13.39 1.79 -8.68
N ASN A 103 13.95 2.85 -9.25
CA ASN A 103 13.81 3.22 -10.65
C ASN A 103 12.34 3.14 -11.11
N VAL A 104 11.48 3.90 -10.43
CA VAL A 104 10.05 4.06 -10.77
C VAL A 104 9.70 5.55 -10.89
N PRO A 105 8.84 5.93 -11.85
CA PRO A 105 8.37 7.30 -11.97
C PRO A 105 7.68 7.79 -10.70
N PHE A 106 7.94 9.04 -10.32
CA PHE A 106 7.22 9.74 -9.27
C PHE A 106 6.25 10.74 -9.90
N ILE A 107 4.97 10.36 -9.99
CA ILE A 107 3.94 11.12 -10.70
C ILE A 107 2.87 11.53 -9.69
N ILE A 108 2.46 12.80 -9.75
CA ILE A 108 1.28 13.29 -9.04
C ILE A 108 0.15 13.31 -10.07
N ASP A 109 -0.70 12.29 -10.02
CA ASP A 109 -1.89 12.22 -10.85
C ASP A 109 -3.08 12.73 -10.05
N GLY A 110 -3.61 13.88 -10.47
CA GLY A 110 -4.79 14.51 -9.87
C GLY A 110 -6.10 14.03 -10.50
N SER A 111 -6.04 13.14 -11.49
CA SER A 111 -7.24 12.53 -12.04
C SER A 111 -7.83 11.56 -11.02
N SER A 112 -9.08 11.80 -10.66
CA SER A 112 -9.86 10.86 -9.87
C SER A 112 -10.15 9.64 -10.76
N ASN A 113 -9.22 8.68 -10.82
CA ASN A 113 -9.47 7.40 -11.46
C ASN A 113 -10.62 6.70 -10.73
N GLN A 114 -11.84 6.91 -11.21
CA GLN A 114 -13.03 6.13 -10.86
C GLN A 114 -13.09 4.79 -11.62
N ASP A 115 -11.96 4.28 -12.10
CA ASP A 115 -11.90 3.03 -12.84
C ASP A 115 -11.51 1.88 -11.89
N HIS A 116 -12.35 1.67 -10.88
CA HIS A 116 -12.37 0.42 -10.11
C HIS A 116 -13.46 -0.51 -10.63
N ASP A 117 -13.41 -0.79 -11.92
CA ASP A 117 -14.05 -1.98 -12.48
C ASP A 117 -13.31 -2.33 -13.76
N HIS A 118 -12.42 -3.32 -13.72
CA HIS A 118 -12.23 -4.28 -14.81
C HIS A 118 -11.64 -5.55 -14.21
N ASN A 119 -12.54 -6.50 -13.92
CA ASN A 119 -12.24 -7.91 -13.85
C ASN A 119 -11.37 -8.29 -15.06
N LEU A 120 -10.18 -8.86 -14.80
CA LEU A 120 -9.41 -9.56 -15.82
C LEU A 120 -10.24 -10.75 -16.31
N HIS A 121 -10.96 -10.55 -17.41
CA HIS A 121 -11.45 -11.64 -18.24
C HIS A 121 -10.23 -12.36 -18.83
N VAL A 122 -9.85 -13.48 -18.23
CA VAL A 122 -9.09 -14.50 -18.94
C VAL A 122 -10.13 -15.33 -19.69
N GLN A 123 -10.29 -15.04 -20.99
CA GLN A 123 -10.90 -16.02 -21.90
C GLN A 123 -9.89 -17.15 -22.08
N VAL A 124 -10.25 -18.32 -21.57
CA VAL A 124 -9.82 -19.62 -22.12
C VAL A 124 -10.83 -20.05 -23.16
#